data_AF-A0A7S4MM52-F1
#
_entry.id   AF-A0A7S4MM52-F1
#
_cell.length_a   1.000
_cell.length_b   1.000
_cell.length_c   1.000
_cell.angle_alpha   90.00
_cell.angle_beta   90.00
_cell.angle_gamma   90.00
#
_symmetry.space_group_name_H-M   'P 1'
#
loop_
_entity.id
_entity.type
_entity.pdbx_description
1 polymer ?
#
loop_
_entity_poly.entity_id
_entity_poly.type
_entity_poly.pdbx_seq_one_letter_code
_entity_poly.pdbx_strand_id
1 'polypeptide(L)'
;HFNQMSYWIATEIVKQCNLSERIQALETVIQIAEESIRIHSYNTAMAILCGLSLSSVSRLKETWNGISEENRIIFEGVESFLSAEGNYAKLREATKKNQPPVVPYFGMYLKDLTFLDVGNETYLDENKECVNFGKPR
;
A
#
# COMPACT_ATOMS: atom_id res chain seq x y z
N HIS A 1 -2.90 8.04 -10.78
CA HIS A 1 -1.55 7.48 -10.62
C HIS A 1 -1.52 6.20 -9.77
N PHE A 2 -1.81 6.23 -8.46
CA PHE A 2 -1.77 5.03 -7.58
C PHE A 2 -2.63 3.87 -8.13
N ASN A 3 -3.93 4.10 -8.32
CA ASN A 3 -4.83 3.05 -8.86
C ASN A 3 -4.44 2.59 -10.26
N GLN A 4 -3.96 3.50 -11.11
CA GLN A 4 -3.49 3.16 -12.46
C GLN A 4 -2.30 2.21 -12.39
N MET A 5 -1.38 2.42 -11.44
CA MET A 5 -0.25 1.53 -11.22
C MET A 5 -0.70 0.16 -10.73
N SER A 6 -1.59 0.09 -9.74
CA SER A 6 -2.17 -1.18 -9.26
C SER A 6 -2.85 -1.97 -10.38
N TYR A 7 -3.66 -1.30 -11.21
CA TYR A 7 -4.31 -1.93 -12.36
C TYR A 7 -3.33 -2.34 -13.44
N TRP A 8 -2.31 -1.52 -13.72
CA TRP A 8 -1.27 -1.85 -14.69
C TRP A 8 -0.52 -3.12 -14.27
N ILE A 9 -0.10 -3.23 -13.01
CA ILE A 9 0.57 -4.42 -12.46
C ILE A 9 -0.30 -5.66 -12.62
N ALA A 10 -1.56 -5.59 -12.18
CA ALA A 10 -2.48 -6.71 -12.33
C ALA A 10 -2.70 -7.09 -13.80
N THR A 11 -2.74 -6.10 -14.68
CA THR A 11 -2.89 -6.30 -16.12
C THR A 11 -1.67 -7.00 -16.71
N GLU A 12 -0.45 -6.60 -16.36
CA GLU A 12 0.79 -7.21 -16.87
C GLU A 12 0.92 -8.68 -16.44
N ILE A 13 0.45 -9.04 -15.25
CA ILE A 13 0.40 -10.43 -14.80
C ILE A 13 -0.66 -11.21 -15.58
N VAL A 14 -1.89 -10.69 -15.65
CA VAL A 14 -3.04 -11.43 -16.23
C VAL A 14 -2.94 -11.57 -17.74
N LYS A 15 -2.24 -10.67 -18.44
CA LYS A 15 -2.00 -10.76 -19.88
C LYS A 15 -1.13 -11.96 -20.29
N GLN A 16 -0.34 -12.52 -19.38
CA GLN A 16 0.56 -13.63 -19.71
C GLN A 16 -0.25 -14.92 -19.94
N CYS A 17 -0.20 -15.43 -21.17
CA CYS A 17 -0.93 -16.61 -21.58
C CYS A 17 -0.31 -17.89 -21.00
N ASN A 18 1.03 -17.97 -21.00
CA ASN A 18 1.77 -19.11 -20.47
C ASN A 18 1.86 -19.04 -18.95
N LEU A 19 1.61 -20.18 -18.27
CA LEU A 19 1.68 -20.26 -16.81
C LEU A 19 3.08 -19.89 -16.27
N SER A 20 4.15 -20.39 -16.92
CA SER A 20 5.53 -20.12 -16.51
C SER A 20 5.88 -18.63 -16.58
N GLU A 21 5.54 -17.97 -17.70
CA GLU A 21 5.74 -16.52 -17.87
C GLU A 21 4.92 -15.71 -16.86
N ARG A 22 3.70 -16.16 -16.57
CA ARG A 22 2.84 -15.53 -15.57
C ARG A 22 3.40 -15.64 -14.15
N ILE A 23 3.96 -16.81 -13.79
CA ILE A 23 4.66 -17.01 -12.52
C ILE A 23 5.85 -16.06 -12.44
N GLN A 24 6.70 -16.03 -13.48
CA GLN A 24 7.86 -15.14 -13.51
C GLN A 24 7.47 -13.67 -13.39
N ALA A 25 6.40 -13.24 -14.06
CA ALA A 25 5.88 -11.87 -13.95
C ALA A 25 5.41 -11.56 -12.51
N LEU A 26 4.70 -12.49 -11.86
CA LEU A 26 4.28 -12.34 -10.48
C LEU A 26 5.48 -12.22 -9.52
N GLU A 27 6.47 -13.11 -9.65
CA GLU A 27 7.69 -13.08 -8.86
C GLU A 27 8.49 -11.79 -9.04
N THR A 28 8.64 -11.34 -10.29
CA THR A 28 9.29 -10.06 -10.61
C THR A 28 8.58 -8.90 -9.90
N VAL A 29 7.25 -8.88 -9.91
CA VAL A 29 6.46 -7.84 -9.23
C VAL A 29 6.64 -7.90 -7.71
N ILE A 30 6.72 -9.08 -7.11
CA ILE A 30 7.00 -9.27 -5.69
C ILE A 30 8.37 -8.67 -5.32
N GLN A 31 9.41 -8.99 -6.10
CA GLN A 31 10.75 -8.45 -5.91
C GLN A 31 10.80 -6.92 -6.05
N ILE A 32 10.06 -6.35 -7.01
CA ILE A 32 9.94 -4.90 -7.15
C ILE A 32 9.25 -4.27 -5.92
N ALA A 33 8.30 -4.97 -5.29
CA ALA A 33 7.66 -4.48 -4.07
C ALA A 33 8.63 -4.42 -2.89
N GLU A 34 9.44 -5.46 -2.71
CA GLU A 34 10.51 -5.49 -1.70
C GLU A 34 11.53 -4.37 -1.94
N GLU A 35 12.00 -4.25 -3.18
CA GLU A 35 12.94 -3.20 -3.58
C GLU A 35 12.36 -1.80 -3.33
N SER A 36 11.06 -1.60 -3.61
CA SER A 36 10.37 -0.35 -3.32
C SER A 36 10.36 -0.02 -1.83
N ILE A 37 10.24 -1.01 -0.94
CA ILE A 37 10.39 -0.81 0.51
C ILE A 37 11.84 -0.43 0.87
N ARG A 38 12.81 -1.12 0.26
CA ARG A 38 14.25 -0.89 0.48
C ARG A 38 14.67 0.53 0.13
N ILE A 39 14.16 1.09 -0.97
CA ILE A 39 14.41 2.49 -1.38
C ILE A 39 13.44 3.50 -0.75
N HIS A 40 12.67 3.07 0.25
CA HIS A 40 11.73 3.92 1.01
C HIS A 40 10.61 4.53 0.15
N SER A 41 10.25 3.87 -0.95
CA SER A 41 9.10 4.20 -1.80
C SER A 41 7.85 3.43 -1.37
N TYR A 42 7.33 3.79 -0.20
CA TYR A 42 6.19 3.09 0.40
C TYR A 42 4.90 3.23 -0.38
N ASN A 43 4.68 4.37 -1.03
CA ASN A 43 3.53 4.55 -1.91
C ASN A 43 3.54 3.55 -3.08
N THR A 44 4.72 3.28 -3.66
CA THR A 44 4.86 2.30 -4.74
C THR A 44 4.68 0.88 -4.25
N ALA A 45 5.32 0.51 -3.14
CA ALA A 45 5.16 -0.80 -2.53
C ALA A 45 3.68 -1.09 -2.21
N MET A 46 2.96 -0.11 -1.65
CA MET A 46 1.53 -0.23 -1.35
C MET A 46 0.67 -0.38 -2.61
N ALA A 47 0.96 0.37 -3.67
CA ALA A 47 0.24 0.24 -4.93
C ALA A 47 0.44 -1.15 -5.58
N ILE A 48 1.65 -1.70 -5.47
CA ILE A 48 1.95 -3.06 -5.93
C ILE A 48 1.14 -4.07 -5.13
N LEU A 49 1.18 -3.98 -3.79
CA LEU A 49 0.40 -4.87 -2.92
C LEU A 49 -1.09 -4.80 -3.27
N CYS A 50 -1.67 -3.60 -3.41
CA CYS A 50 -3.05 -3.44 -3.83
C CYS A 50 -3.34 -4.09 -5.20
N GLY A 51 -2.41 -4.00 -6.15
CA GLY A 51 -2.52 -4.66 -7.46
C GLY A 51 -2.54 -6.17 -7.36
N LEU A 52 -1.69 -6.75 -6.51
CA LEU A 52 -1.63 -8.19 -6.25
C LEU A 52 -2.87 -8.71 -5.50
N SER A 53 -3.47 -7.89 -4.64
CA SER A 53 -4.71 -8.21 -3.93
C SER A 53 -5.97 -8.15 -4.81
N LEU A 54 -5.92 -7.54 -6.00
CA LEU A 54 -7.06 -7.49 -6.92
C LEU A 54 -7.54 -8.91 -7.25
N SER A 55 -8.87 -9.08 -7.34
CA SER A 55 -9.49 -10.38 -7.62
C SER A 55 -9.06 -10.99 -8.97
N SER A 56 -8.54 -10.17 -9.89
CA SER A 56 -7.94 -10.60 -11.15
C SER A 56 -6.64 -11.39 -10.96
N VAL A 57 -5.89 -11.11 -9.89
CA VAL A 57 -4.60 -11.75 -9.58
C VAL A 57 -4.74 -12.76 -8.44
N SER A 58 -5.39 -12.40 -7.33
CA SER A 58 -5.49 -13.23 -6.11
C SER A 58 -6.25 -14.56 -6.29
N ARG A 59 -7.09 -14.65 -7.34
CA ARG A 59 -7.80 -15.88 -7.71
C ARG A 59 -6.95 -16.89 -8.49
N LEU A 60 -5.79 -16.50 -9.02
CA LEU A 60 -4.96 -17.33 -9.91
C LEU A 60 -4.17 -18.39 -9.11
N LYS A 61 -4.86 -19.37 -8.54
CA LYS A 61 -4.27 -20.34 -7.59
C LYS A 61 -3.07 -21.09 -8.16
N GLU A 62 -3.12 -21.54 -9.41
CA GLU A 62 -2.00 -22.22 -10.05
C GLU A 62 -0.75 -21.35 -10.15
N THR A 63 -0.93 -20.05 -10.41
CA THR A 63 0.19 -19.10 -10.48
C THR A 63 0.79 -18.85 -9.09
N TRP A 64 -0.04 -18.63 -8.07
CA TRP A 64 0.41 -18.47 -6.69
C TRP A 64 1.03 -19.73 -6.08
N ASN A 65 0.64 -20.91 -6.56
CA ASN A 65 1.25 -22.17 -6.15
C ASN A 65 2.57 -22.45 -6.88
N GLY A 66 2.80 -21.78 -8.02
CA GLY A 66 3.99 -22.00 -8.85
C GLY A 66 5.16 -21.07 -8.54
N ILE A 67 4.98 -20.04 -7.71
CA ILE A 67 6.09 -19.19 -7.26
C ILE A 67 7.06 -19.98 -6.37
N SER A 68 8.31 -19.55 -6.34
CA SER A 68 9.32 -20.07 -5.44
C SER A 68 8.99 -19.79 -3.98
N GLU A 69 9.50 -20.63 -3.09
CA GLU A 69 9.34 -20.43 -1.64
C GLU A 69 10.01 -19.12 -1.17
N GLU A 70 11.14 -18.74 -1.79
CA GLU A 70 11.81 -17.47 -1.53
C GLU A 70 10.88 -16.28 -1.83
N ASN A 71 10.25 -16.25 -3.01
CA ASN A 71 9.33 -15.17 -3.37
C ASN A 71 8.05 -15.17 -2.51
N ARG A 72 7.61 -16.35 -2.03
CA ARG A 72 6.50 -16.43 -1.07
C ARG A 72 6.85 -15.75 0.26
N ILE A 73 8.04 -16.03 0.81
CA ILE A 73 8.53 -15.41 2.04
C ILE A 73 8.67 -13.89 1.85
N ILE A 74 9.19 -13.44 0.71
CA ILE A 74 9.31 -12.01 0.40
C ILE A 74 7.91 -11.37 0.38
N PHE A 75 6.94 -11.98 -0.30
CA PHE A 75 5.58 -11.46 -0.37
C PHE A 75 4.92 -11.35 1.02
N GLU A 76 5.05 -12.37 1.87
CA GLU A 76 4.57 -12.33 3.26
C GLU A 76 5.24 -11.22 4.07
N GLY A 77 6.54 -10.99 3.86
CA GLY A 77 7.29 -9.88 4.43
C GLY A 77 6.74 -8.51 4.00
N VAL A 78 6.44 -8.35 2.71
CA VAL A 78 5.82 -7.14 2.14
C VAL A 78 4.43 -6.90 2.75
N GLU A 79 3.56 -7.92 2.81
CA GLU A 79 2.24 -7.83 3.43
C GLU A 79 2.33 -7.44 4.90
N SER A 80 3.23 -8.09 5.64
CA SER A 80 3.48 -7.84 7.06
C SER A 80 3.95 -6.42 7.33
N PHE A 81 4.82 -5.88 6.47
CA PHE A 81 5.36 -4.52 6.60
C PHE A 81 4.32 -3.45 6.28
N LEU A 82 3.50 -3.66 5.24
CA LEU A 82 2.48 -2.71 4.75
C LEU A 82 1.11 -2.87 5.42
N SER A 83 0.98 -3.79 6.37
CA SER A 83 -0.26 -4.09 7.09
C SER A 83 -0.92 -2.84 7.66
N ALA A 84 -2.26 -2.77 7.56
CA ALA A 84 -3.07 -1.72 8.16
C ALA A 84 -3.25 -1.88 9.68
N GLU A 85 -2.74 -2.97 10.27
CA GLU A 85 -2.78 -3.23 11.70
C GLU A 85 -2.14 -2.09 12.51
N GLY A 86 -2.75 -1.75 13.65
CA GLY A 86 -2.30 -0.64 14.48
C GLY A 86 -2.30 0.70 13.75
N ASN A 87 -3.20 0.88 12.77
CA ASN A 87 -3.22 2.03 11.87
C ASN A 87 -1.89 2.21 11.11
N TYR A 88 -1.40 1.13 10.48
CA TYR A 88 -0.12 1.11 9.75
C TYR A 88 1.11 1.32 10.65
N ALA A 89 1.13 0.71 11.85
CA ALA A 89 2.15 0.97 12.87
C ALA A 89 3.60 0.80 12.36
N LYS A 90 3.90 -0.32 11.70
CA LYS A 90 5.22 -0.62 11.12
C LYS A 90 5.62 0.40 10.04
N LEU A 91 4.69 0.70 9.15
CA LEU A 91 4.91 1.67 8.07
C LEU A 91 5.18 3.08 8.60
N ARG A 92 4.44 3.50 9.65
CA ARG A 92 4.64 4.78 10.33
C ARG A 92 6.00 4.86 10.99
N GLU A 93 6.41 3.80 11.70
CA GLU A 93 7.72 3.74 12.34
C GLU A 93 8.84 3.87 11.30
N ALA A 94 8.77 3.10 10.20
CA ALA A 94 9.74 3.16 9.13
C ALA A 94 9.80 4.56 8.47
N THR A 95 8.65 5.19 8.24
CA THR A 95 8.58 6.54 7.67
C THR A 95 9.19 7.59 8.59
N LYS A 96 9.09 7.42 9.92
CA LYS A 96 9.71 8.33 10.90
C LYS A 96 11.21 8.10 11.06
N LYS A 97 11.65 6.84 10.97
CA LYS A 97 13.05 6.44 11.24
C LYS A 97 13.98 6.74 10.07
N ASN A 98 13.51 6.60 8.84
CA ASN A 98 14.34 6.74 7.65
C ASN A 98 14.57 8.21 7.29
N GLN A 99 15.80 8.54 6.90
CA GLN A 99 16.15 9.88 6.44
C GLN A 99 15.73 10.04 4.96
N PRO A 100 15.39 11.27 4.52
CA PRO A 100 15.02 11.52 3.14
C PRO A 100 16.08 11.05 2.13
N PRO A 101 15.66 10.59 0.92
CA PRO A 101 14.30 10.65 0.39
C PRO A 101 13.40 9.50 0.85
N VAL A 102 12.17 9.81 1.22
CA VAL A 102 11.11 8.84 1.56
C VAL A 102 9.83 9.25 0.85
N VAL A 103 9.16 8.31 0.18
CA VAL A 103 7.85 8.55 -0.44
C VAL A 103 6.77 7.88 0.42
N PRO A 104 6.07 8.62 1.29
CA PRO A 104 5.07 8.06 2.18
C PRO A 104 3.85 7.51 1.42
N TYR A 105 3.20 6.49 1.97
CA TYR A 105 1.87 6.09 1.50
C TYR A 105 0.83 7.14 1.94
N PHE A 106 0.36 7.95 1.00
CA PHE A 106 -0.54 9.07 1.29
C PHE A 106 -1.90 8.65 1.85
N GLY A 107 -2.41 7.46 1.49
CA GLY A 107 -3.71 6.98 1.98
C GLY A 107 -3.77 6.87 3.51
N MET A 108 -2.64 6.59 4.16
CA MET A 108 -2.51 6.58 5.61
C MET A 108 -2.73 7.97 6.22
N TYR A 109 -2.12 9.01 5.66
CA TYR A 109 -2.24 10.39 6.16
C TYR A 109 -3.60 11.00 5.81
N LEU A 110 -4.13 10.70 4.62
CA LEU A 110 -5.47 11.13 4.24
C LEU A 110 -6.54 10.55 5.18
N LYS A 111 -6.39 9.29 5.61
CA LYS A 111 -7.26 8.67 6.61
C LYS A 111 -7.20 9.39 7.97
N ASP A 112 -6.02 9.84 8.38
CA ASP A 112 -5.88 10.61 9.63
C ASP A 112 -6.55 11.99 9.48
N LEU A 113 -6.33 12.68 8.36
CA LEU A 113 -6.93 13.99 8.09
C LEU A 113 -8.45 13.93 8.03
N THR A 114 -9.03 12.90 7.40
CA THR A 114 -10.49 12.73 7.36
C THR A 114 -11.06 12.42 8.75
N PHE A 115 -10.35 11.62 9.55
CA PHE A 115 -10.76 11.37 10.94
C PHE A 115 -10.74 12.65 11.79
N LEU A 116 -9.71 13.48 11.63
CA LEU A 116 -9.61 14.76 12.33
C LEU A 116 -10.67 15.77 11.87
N ASP A 117 -10.99 15.77 10.57
CA ASP A 117 -11.93 16.73 10.01
C ASP A 117 -13.39 16.41 10.34
N VAL A 118 -13.79 15.14 10.22
CA VAL A 118 -15.15 14.67 10.49
C VAL A 118 -15.38 14.45 11.99
N GLY A 119 -14.33 14.10 12.74
CA GLY A 119 -14.42 13.84 14.18
C GLY A 119 -14.49 15.09 15.06
N ASN A 120 -14.12 16.26 14.53
CA ASN A 120 -14.14 17.53 15.27
C ASN A 120 -14.84 18.63 14.46
N GLU A 121 -15.92 19.19 15.01
CA GLU A 121 -16.57 20.36 14.43
C GLU A 121 -15.60 21.55 14.41
N THR A 122 -15.59 22.25 13.27
CA THR A 122 -14.73 23.42 13.05
C THR A 122 -15.14 24.61 13.93
N TYR A 123 -16.42 24.65 14.32
CA TYR A 123 -16.99 25.66 15.19
C TYR A 123 -17.66 24.98 16.38
N LEU A 124 -17.60 25.60 17.55
CA LEU A 124 -18.20 25.10 18.80
C LEU A 124 -19.68 25.51 18.93
N ASP A 125 -20.14 26.38 18.02
CA ASP A 125 -21.47 26.96 18.02
C ASP A 125 -22.12 26.87 16.63
N GLU A 126 -23.46 26.81 16.59
CA GLU A 126 -24.22 26.73 15.34
C GLU A 126 -24.09 28.01 14.50
N ASN A 127 -23.86 29.15 15.16
CA ASN A 127 -23.68 30.46 14.52
C ASN A 127 -22.28 30.65 13.91
N LYS A 128 -21.36 29.72 14.15
CA LYS A 128 -19.97 29.74 13.66
C LYS A 128 -19.16 30.95 14.13
N GLU A 129 -19.48 31.51 15.29
CA GLU A 129 -18.74 32.63 15.89
C GLU A 129 -17.56 32.13 16.73
N CYS A 130 -17.60 30.88 17.20
CA CYS A 130 -16.56 30.28 18.05
C CYS A 130 -15.79 29.18 17.32
N VAL A 131 -14.58 29.49 16.85
CA VAL A 131 -13.69 28.50 16.22
C VAL A 131 -13.16 27.49 17.23
N ASN A 132 -13.23 26.20 16.90
CA ASN A 132 -12.66 25.13 17.71
C ASN A 132 -11.13 25.05 17.51
N PHE A 133 -10.37 25.78 18.33
CA PHE A 133 -8.89 25.71 18.35
C PHE A 133 -8.33 24.37 18.88
N GLY A 134 -9.18 23.50 19.46
CA GLY A 134 -8.81 22.16 19.89
C GLY A 134 -8.72 21.16 18.73
N LYS A 135 -9.26 21.49 17.55
CA LYS A 135 -9.10 20.71 16.32
C LYS A 135 -7.62 20.74 15.90
N PRO A 136 -6.90 19.59 15.89
CA PRO A 136 -5.50 19.55 15.50
C PRO A 136 -5.35 20.04 14.05
N ARG A 137 -4.45 21.00 13.81
CA ARG A 137 -4.12 21.53 12.48
C ARG A 137 -3.14 20.63 11.74
#